data_AF-A0A966C7Q4-F1
#
_entry.id   AF-A0A966C7Q4-F1
#
_cell.length_a   1.000
_cell.length_b   1.000
_cell.length_c   1.000
_cell.angle_alpha   90.00
_cell.angle_beta   90.00
_cell.angle_gamma   90.00
#
_symmetry.space_group_name_H-M   'P 1'
#
loop_
_entity.id
_entity.type
_entity.pdbx_description
1 polymer ?
#
loop_
_entity_poly.entity_id
_entity_poly.type
_entity_poly.pdbx_seq_one_letter_code
_entity_poly.pdbx_strand_id
1 'polypeptide(L)'
;MSVEQKLLPIKSFLVNKINYRLWFWWLIFTLLSLLIIGLLTTKTVVFNEISEISDNQLISTSKLPEPFPLGVNPNTKTISENPAVTNFLNKNNIVSNHTKPAKNQTWLALLITKLQDMNWYQNLASPMSRILIIKSGDRAEQITSSFANILGWTKEQETEFLEKMTAGVPPLSEGKFYPGKYLMASDASPQTVALIVKSRFKSEILSRYNDEIESTIPLRDTIIIASLIEREAYDFEDMR
;
A
#
# COMPACT_ATOMS: atom_id res chain seq x y z
N MET A 1 -40.86 -82.42 -14.05
CA MET A 1 -39.65 -83.09 -14.58
C MET A 1 -38.95 -82.07 -15.46
N SER A 2 -38.01 -81.31 -14.90
CA SER A 2 -37.42 -80.13 -15.56
C SER A 2 -36.15 -80.53 -16.28
N VAL A 3 -36.10 -80.23 -17.58
CA VAL A 3 -34.99 -80.49 -18.49
C VAL A 3 -34.12 -79.23 -18.62
N GLU A 4 -32.84 -79.52 -18.63
CA GLU A 4 -31.63 -78.78 -18.95
C GLU A 4 -31.66 -77.63 -20.00
N GLN A 5 -30.60 -76.80 -19.87
CA GLN A 5 -29.89 -75.98 -20.90
C GLN A 5 -30.47 -74.60 -21.29
N LYS A 6 -29.68 -73.53 -21.07
CA LYS A 6 -28.61 -73.10 -22.00
C LYS A 6 -27.86 -71.87 -21.47
N LEU A 7 -26.58 -72.04 -21.14
CA LEU A 7 -25.59 -70.97 -21.00
C LEU A 7 -25.06 -70.59 -22.38
N LEU A 8 -24.96 -69.30 -22.71
CA LEU A 8 -23.86 -68.75 -23.53
C LEU A 8 -23.60 -67.26 -23.18
N PRO A 9 -22.35 -66.77 -23.35
CA PRO A 9 -21.76 -65.68 -22.58
C PRO A 9 -21.59 -64.39 -23.39
N ILE A 10 -21.58 -63.22 -22.75
CA ILE A 10 -21.18 -61.98 -23.44
C ILE A 10 -20.26 -61.12 -22.57
N LYS A 11 -18.98 -61.19 -22.96
CA LYS A 11 -17.89 -60.19 -22.89
C LYS A 11 -17.53 -59.60 -21.52
N SER A 12 -16.43 -60.14 -21.00
CA SER A 12 -15.50 -59.46 -20.08
C SER A 12 -15.18 -58.04 -20.58
N PHE A 13 -15.64 -57.06 -19.82
CA PHE A 13 -15.30 -55.64 -19.97
C PHE A 13 -13.89 -55.42 -19.40
N LEU A 14 -12.87 -55.72 -20.22
CA LEU A 14 -11.50 -55.30 -19.96
C LEU A 14 -11.37 -53.81 -20.30
N VAL A 15 -11.78 -52.93 -19.36
CA VAL A 15 -11.45 -51.50 -19.44
C VAL A 15 -10.11 -51.24 -18.77
N ASN A 16 -9.10 -51.23 -19.63
CA ASN A 16 -8.03 -50.24 -19.74
C ASN A 16 -7.59 -49.53 -18.44
N LYS A 17 -6.88 -50.25 -17.57
CA LYS A 17 -6.20 -49.70 -16.38
C LYS A 17 -5.00 -48.79 -16.71
N ILE A 18 -4.54 -48.79 -17.98
CA ILE A 18 -3.34 -48.06 -18.44
C ILE A 18 -3.59 -46.57 -18.71
N ASN A 19 -4.82 -46.17 -19.07
CA ASN A 19 -5.12 -44.77 -19.42
C ASN A 19 -5.28 -43.84 -18.21
N TYR A 20 -5.67 -44.36 -17.04
CA TYR A 20 -5.84 -43.53 -15.85
C TYR A 20 -4.51 -42.98 -15.31
N ARG A 21 -3.42 -43.74 -15.44
CA ARG A 21 -2.09 -43.30 -15.00
C ARG A 21 -1.54 -42.20 -15.90
N LEU A 22 -1.70 -42.30 -17.22
CA LEU A 22 -1.30 -41.24 -18.15
C LEU A 22 -2.14 -39.95 -17.97
N TRP A 23 -3.45 -40.11 -17.77
CA TRP A 23 -4.35 -38.98 -17.53
C TRP A 23 -4.07 -38.25 -16.21
N PHE A 24 -3.74 -39.00 -15.15
CA PHE A 24 -3.36 -38.44 -13.86
C PHE A 24 -2.05 -37.63 -13.93
N TRP A 25 -1.05 -38.12 -14.66
CA TRP A 25 0.21 -37.39 -14.86
C TRP A 25 0.00 -36.12 -15.70
N TRP A 26 -0.87 -36.16 -16.72
CA TRP A 26 -1.23 -34.98 -17.50
C TRP A 26 -1.90 -33.90 -16.63
N LEU A 27 -2.81 -34.29 -15.73
CA LEU A 27 -3.46 -33.37 -14.79
C LEU A 27 -2.46 -32.76 -13.80
N ILE A 28 -1.49 -33.53 -13.31
CA ILE A 28 -0.42 -32.99 -12.46
C ILE A 28 0.43 -31.97 -13.22
N PHE A 29 0.83 -32.25 -14.47
CA PHE A 29 1.62 -31.32 -15.27
C PHE A 29 0.86 -30.03 -15.61
N THR A 30 -0.45 -30.10 -15.88
CA THR A 30 -1.25 -28.89 -16.12
C THR A 30 -1.41 -28.04 -14.86
N LEU A 31 -1.58 -28.68 -13.70
CA LEU A 31 -1.66 -27.99 -12.42
C LEU A 31 -0.31 -27.37 -12.02
N LEU A 32 0.80 -28.08 -12.29
CA LEU A 32 2.16 -27.56 -12.10
C LEU A 32 2.45 -26.39 -13.05
N SER A 33 2.00 -26.47 -14.31
CA SER A 33 2.14 -25.40 -15.30
C SER A 33 1.33 -24.17 -14.89
N LEU A 34 0.08 -24.33 -14.45
CA LEU A 34 -0.73 -23.23 -13.90
C LEU A 34 -0.09 -22.60 -12.66
N LEU A 35 0.54 -23.40 -11.80
CA LEU A 35 1.27 -22.91 -10.63
C LEU A 35 2.53 -22.13 -11.03
N ILE A 36 3.28 -22.60 -12.03
CA ILE A 36 4.46 -21.91 -12.57
C ILE A 36 4.06 -20.59 -13.26
N ILE A 37 3.00 -20.61 -14.07
CA ILE A 37 2.45 -19.41 -14.71
C ILE A 37 1.98 -18.41 -13.65
N GLY A 38 1.29 -18.87 -12.61
CA GLY A 38 0.89 -18.05 -11.47
C GLY A 38 2.08 -17.45 -10.72
N LEU A 39 3.17 -18.20 -10.52
CA LEU A 39 4.40 -17.69 -9.90
C LEU A 39 5.16 -16.70 -10.80
N LEU A 40 5.04 -16.80 -12.11
CA LEU A 40 5.65 -15.87 -13.07
C LEU A 40 4.84 -14.57 -13.17
N THR A 41 3.52 -14.64 -13.14
CA THR A 41 2.66 -13.44 -13.20
C THR A 41 2.75 -12.61 -11.92
N THR A 42 2.90 -13.23 -10.75
CA THR A 42 3.11 -12.49 -9.49
C THR A 42 4.41 -11.72 -9.50
N LYS A 43 5.49 -12.28 -10.06
CA LYS A 43 6.76 -11.54 -10.24
C LYS A 43 6.60 -10.31 -11.12
N THR A 44 5.84 -10.42 -12.22
CA THR A 44 5.62 -9.27 -13.11
C THR A 44 4.78 -8.17 -12.46
N VAL A 45 3.78 -8.52 -11.65
CA VAL A 45 2.94 -7.53 -10.94
C VAL A 45 3.75 -6.80 -9.87
N VAL A 46 4.51 -7.54 -9.06
CA VAL A 46 5.38 -6.95 -8.03
C VAL A 46 6.47 -6.09 -8.66
N PHE A 47 7.08 -6.53 -9.76
CA PHE A 47 8.09 -5.75 -10.47
C PHE A 47 7.51 -4.46 -11.10
N ASN A 48 6.30 -4.53 -11.68
CA ASN A 48 5.63 -3.34 -12.22
C ASN A 48 5.24 -2.36 -11.10
N GLU A 49 4.71 -2.85 -9.97
CA GLU A 49 4.38 -2.01 -8.80
C GLU A 49 5.65 -1.39 -8.19
N ILE A 50 6.76 -2.13 -8.13
CA ILE A 50 8.09 -1.64 -7.74
C ILE A 50 8.61 -0.57 -8.71
N SER A 51 8.39 -0.74 -10.02
CA SER A 51 8.80 0.21 -11.06
C SER A 51 7.98 1.49 -10.97
N GLU A 52 6.67 1.41 -10.76
CA GLU A 52 5.80 2.57 -10.53
C GLU A 52 6.16 3.32 -9.22
N ILE A 53 6.49 2.59 -8.15
CA ILE A 53 6.98 3.21 -6.89
C ILE A 53 8.32 3.91 -7.14
N SER A 54 9.24 3.33 -7.91
CA SER A 54 10.55 3.92 -8.20
C SER A 54 10.46 5.13 -9.15
N ASP A 55 9.62 5.06 -10.18
CA ASP A 55 9.42 6.15 -11.14
C ASP A 55 8.73 7.37 -10.49
N ASN A 56 7.76 7.15 -9.60
CA ASN A 56 7.17 8.25 -8.81
C ASN A 56 8.14 8.88 -7.80
N GLN A 57 9.21 8.18 -7.40
CA GLN A 57 10.27 8.74 -6.54
C GLN A 57 11.30 9.55 -7.36
N LEU A 58 11.43 9.30 -8.66
CA LEU A 58 12.50 9.86 -9.50
C LEU A 58 12.04 10.92 -10.52
N ILE A 59 10.74 11.05 -10.79
CA ILE A 59 10.23 12.02 -11.76
C ILE A 59 9.54 13.18 -11.02
N SER A 60 10.35 14.15 -10.59
CA SER A 60 9.87 15.52 -10.29
C SER A 60 10.65 16.50 -11.16
N THR A 61 10.41 16.43 -12.48
CA THR A 61 11.00 17.35 -13.46
C THR A 61 10.21 18.66 -13.50
N SER A 62 10.80 19.72 -12.92
CA SER A 62 10.77 21.12 -13.38
C SER A 62 9.48 21.96 -13.42
N LYS A 63 8.33 21.50 -12.90
CA LYS A 63 7.17 22.39 -12.68
C LYS A 63 6.99 22.64 -11.19
N LEU A 64 7.03 23.92 -10.78
CA LEU A 64 6.73 24.30 -9.40
C LEU A 64 5.33 23.74 -9.04
N PRO A 65 5.19 22.99 -7.93
CA PRO A 65 3.92 22.37 -7.60
C PRO A 65 2.88 23.44 -7.30
N GLU A 66 1.66 23.21 -7.80
CA GLU A 66 0.53 24.09 -7.59
C GLU A 66 0.19 24.17 -6.08
N PRO A 67 0.02 25.38 -5.51
CA PRO A 67 -0.28 25.55 -4.10
C PRO A 67 -1.64 24.96 -3.71
N PHE A 68 -1.84 24.68 -2.43
CA PHE A 68 -3.11 24.13 -1.97
C PHE A 68 -4.25 25.15 -2.08
N PRO A 69 -5.39 24.81 -2.70
CA PRO A 69 -6.56 25.68 -2.69
C PRO A 69 -7.16 25.74 -1.29
N LEU A 70 -7.54 26.94 -0.84
CA LEU A 70 -8.19 27.15 0.45
C LEU A 70 -9.71 27.31 0.28
N GLY A 71 -10.47 26.63 1.13
CA GLY A 71 -11.93 26.82 1.30
C GLY A 71 -12.30 27.41 2.67
N VAL A 72 -11.33 27.52 3.58
CA VAL A 72 -11.54 27.99 4.96
C VAL A 72 -10.65 29.20 5.21
N ASN A 73 -11.21 30.21 5.88
CA ASN A 73 -10.44 31.36 6.38
C ASN A 73 -10.70 31.52 7.89
N PRO A 74 -9.72 31.16 8.75
CA PRO A 74 -9.86 31.27 10.21
C PRO A 74 -10.00 32.72 10.69
N ASN A 75 -9.39 33.69 10.01
CA ASN A 75 -9.40 35.10 10.41
C ASN A 75 -10.81 35.68 10.30
N THR A 76 -11.53 35.34 9.23
CA THR A 76 -12.93 35.74 9.01
C THR A 76 -13.94 34.75 9.58
N LYS A 77 -13.48 33.58 10.04
CA LYS A 77 -14.32 32.45 10.51
C LYS A 77 -15.35 32.01 9.48
N THR A 78 -14.98 32.04 8.20
CA THR A 78 -15.86 31.67 7.09
C THR A 78 -15.38 30.39 6.41
N ILE A 79 -16.32 29.52 6.06
CA ILE A 79 -16.12 28.35 5.22
C ILE A 79 -16.88 28.61 3.93
N SER A 80 -16.19 28.52 2.79
CA SER A 80 -16.78 28.73 1.47
C SER A 80 -16.44 27.54 0.58
N GLU A 81 -17.48 26.98 -0.06
CA GLU A 81 -17.28 25.93 -1.05
C GLU A 81 -16.51 26.50 -2.25
N ASN A 82 -15.24 26.10 -2.38
CA ASN A 82 -14.37 26.53 -3.45
C ASN A 82 -14.25 25.41 -4.50
N PRO A 83 -14.73 25.61 -5.75
CA PRO A 83 -14.64 24.59 -6.80
C PRO A 83 -13.19 24.21 -7.15
N ALA A 84 -12.21 25.07 -6.85
CA ALA A 84 -10.79 24.74 -7.01
C ALA A 84 -10.35 23.59 -6.11
N VAL A 85 -10.94 23.45 -4.91
CA VAL A 85 -10.64 22.34 -3.98
C VAL A 85 -11.08 21.02 -4.59
N THR A 86 -12.32 20.92 -5.05
CA THR A 86 -12.84 19.69 -5.70
C THR A 86 -12.04 19.33 -6.95
N ASN A 87 -11.71 20.32 -7.78
CA ASN A 87 -10.87 20.10 -8.96
C ASN A 87 -9.47 19.59 -8.60
N PHE A 88 -8.86 20.15 -7.55
CA PHE A 88 -7.55 19.71 -7.07
C PHE A 88 -7.59 18.26 -6.55
N LEU A 89 -8.61 17.89 -5.77
CA LEU A 89 -8.76 16.53 -5.23
C LEU A 89 -8.92 15.49 -6.34
N ASN A 90 -9.76 15.80 -7.35
CA ASN A 90 -10.01 14.93 -8.49
C ASN A 90 -8.77 14.82 -9.40
N LYS A 91 -8.09 15.93 -9.70
CA LYS A 91 -6.89 15.96 -10.56
C LYS A 91 -5.73 15.15 -9.99
N ASN A 92 -5.55 15.20 -8.67
CA ASN A 92 -4.45 14.52 -7.99
C ASN A 92 -4.82 13.12 -7.46
N ASN A 93 -6.02 12.61 -7.78
CA ASN A 93 -6.51 11.30 -7.30
C ASN A 93 -6.39 11.09 -5.78
N ILE A 94 -6.49 12.16 -4.98
CA ILE A 94 -6.29 12.10 -3.52
C ILE A 94 -7.39 11.25 -2.86
N VAL A 95 -8.60 11.29 -3.43
CA VAL A 95 -9.76 10.48 -3.04
C VAL A 95 -9.45 8.99 -3.12
N SER A 96 -8.51 8.54 -3.97
CA SER A 96 -8.19 7.11 -4.15
C SER A 96 -6.95 6.65 -3.36
N ASN A 97 -6.18 7.59 -2.81
CA ASN A 97 -4.91 7.31 -2.13
C ASN A 97 -5.04 7.07 -0.62
N HIS A 98 -6.25 7.15 -0.06
CA HIS A 98 -6.48 6.79 1.34
C HIS A 98 -6.21 5.29 1.53
N THR A 99 -5.40 4.92 2.52
CA THR A 99 -5.13 3.50 2.82
C THR A 99 -6.25 2.85 3.64
N LYS A 100 -7.24 3.64 4.09
CA LYS A 100 -8.44 3.10 4.71
C LYS A 100 -9.27 2.39 3.64
N PRO A 101 -9.84 1.23 3.96
CA PRO A 101 -10.69 0.53 3.00
C PRO A 101 -11.99 1.33 2.79
N ALA A 102 -12.28 1.68 1.53
CA ALA A 102 -13.57 2.24 1.16
C ALA A 102 -14.72 1.30 1.61
N LYS A 103 -15.89 1.87 1.90
CA LYS A 103 -17.10 1.18 2.41
C LYS A 103 -17.50 -0.11 1.67
N ASN A 104 -17.07 -0.27 0.41
CA ASN A 104 -17.46 -1.36 -0.49
C ASN A 104 -16.31 -2.30 -0.89
N GLN A 105 -15.29 -2.52 -0.06
CA GLN A 105 -14.20 -3.43 -0.42
C GLN A 105 -14.64 -4.91 -0.45
N THR A 106 -14.23 -5.60 -1.52
CA THR A 106 -14.42 -7.05 -1.67
C THR A 106 -13.59 -7.80 -0.63
N TRP A 107 -14.11 -8.91 -0.08
CA TRP A 107 -13.41 -9.74 0.92
C TRP A 107 -11.98 -10.16 0.53
N LEU A 108 -11.70 -10.28 -0.78
CA LEU A 108 -10.36 -10.53 -1.31
C LEU A 108 -9.37 -9.39 -1.03
N ALA A 109 -9.81 -8.13 -1.11
CA ALA A 109 -8.96 -6.97 -0.84
C ALA A 109 -8.54 -6.93 0.64
N LEU A 110 -9.46 -7.30 1.56
CA LEU A 110 -9.16 -7.43 2.98
C LEU A 110 -8.11 -8.52 3.24
N LEU A 111 -8.21 -9.66 2.54
CA LEU A 111 -7.20 -10.71 2.63
C LEU A 111 -5.83 -10.26 2.11
N ILE A 112 -5.77 -9.61 0.94
CA ILE A 112 -4.51 -9.13 0.37
C ILE A 112 -3.84 -8.13 1.31
N THR A 113 -4.60 -7.20 1.90
CA THR A 113 -4.09 -6.23 2.88
C THR A 113 -3.49 -6.94 4.10
N LYS A 114 -4.19 -7.94 4.64
CA LYS A 114 -3.68 -8.73 5.77
C LYS A 114 -2.46 -9.57 5.44
N LEU A 115 -2.34 -10.06 4.20
CA LEU A 115 -1.17 -10.81 3.75
C LEU A 115 0.05 -9.92 3.55
N GLN A 116 -0.13 -8.69 3.06
CA GLN A 116 0.95 -7.70 2.90
C GLN A 116 1.59 -7.28 4.22
N ASP A 117 0.81 -7.29 5.31
CA ASP A 117 1.30 -7.01 6.67
C ASP A 117 2.18 -8.16 7.23
N MET A 118 2.28 -9.33 6.57
CA MET A 118 3.06 -10.48 7.06
C MET A 118 4.50 -10.50 6.52
N ASN A 119 5.48 -10.70 7.42
CA ASN A 119 6.91 -10.73 7.09
C ASN A 119 7.30 -11.71 5.97
N TRP A 120 6.62 -12.86 5.85
CA TRP A 120 6.94 -13.85 4.81
C TRP A 120 6.54 -13.37 3.40
N TYR A 121 5.49 -12.55 3.28
CA TYR A 121 5.06 -11.99 1.99
C TYR A 121 6.08 -10.94 1.49
N GLN A 122 6.62 -10.14 2.41
CA GLN A 122 7.69 -9.18 2.12
C GLN A 122 8.96 -9.87 1.61
N ASN A 123 9.32 -11.03 2.18
CA ASN A 123 10.48 -11.82 1.75
C ASN A 123 10.31 -12.48 0.36
N LEU A 124 9.07 -12.67 -0.12
CA LEU A 124 8.81 -13.23 -1.44
C LEU A 124 8.88 -12.19 -2.57
N ALA A 125 8.69 -10.91 -2.25
CA ALA A 125 8.69 -9.83 -3.24
C ALA A 125 10.10 -9.56 -3.81
N SER A 126 11.15 -9.61 -2.98
CA SER A 126 12.55 -9.49 -3.39
C SER A 126 13.50 -9.75 -2.21
N PRO A 127 14.60 -10.50 -2.37
CA PRO A 127 15.60 -10.67 -1.30
C PRO A 127 16.25 -9.36 -0.85
N MET A 128 16.46 -8.42 -1.79
CA MET A 128 17.27 -7.22 -1.59
C MET A 128 16.45 -5.97 -1.22
N SER A 129 15.13 -6.02 -1.37
CA SER A 129 14.26 -4.89 -1.09
C SER A 129 13.09 -5.26 -0.17
N ARG A 130 12.57 -4.27 0.54
CA ARG A 130 11.41 -4.38 1.42
C ARG A 130 10.43 -3.28 1.09
N ILE A 131 9.13 -3.60 1.13
CA ILE A 131 8.08 -2.62 0.95
C ILE A 131 7.59 -2.20 2.33
N LEU A 132 7.84 -0.95 2.68
CA LEU A 132 7.33 -0.32 3.89
C LEU A 132 6.02 0.40 3.57
N ILE A 133 5.04 0.28 4.44
CA ILE A 133 3.71 0.87 4.26
C ILE A 133 3.43 1.78 5.45
N ILE A 134 3.05 3.03 5.17
CA ILE A 134 2.51 3.96 6.15
C ILE A 134 1.02 4.09 5.87
N LYS A 135 0.16 3.70 6.82
CA LYS A 135 -1.29 3.86 6.66
C LYS A 135 -1.71 5.24 7.16
N SER A 136 -2.74 5.82 6.54
CA SER A 136 -3.38 7.04 7.01
C SER A 136 -3.91 6.86 8.43
N GLY A 137 -3.57 7.79 9.31
CA GLY A 137 -3.95 7.76 10.72
C GLY A 137 -3.03 6.93 11.64
N ASP A 138 -2.01 6.25 11.10
CA ASP A 138 -1.02 5.56 11.93
C ASP A 138 -0.24 6.56 12.80
N ARG A 139 0.01 6.17 14.05
CA ARG A 139 0.87 6.95 14.93
C ARG A 139 2.36 6.71 14.64
N ALA A 140 3.20 7.69 14.97
CA ALA A 140 4.64 7.65 14.67
C ALA A 140 5.33 6.39 15.25
N GLU A 141 4.94 5.97 16.45
CA GLU A 141 5.44 4.76 17.11
C GLU A 141 5.00 3.46 16.42
N GLN A 142 3.79 3.43 15.86
CA GLN A 142 3.28 2.27 15.13
C GLN A 142 4.05 2.10 13.82
N ILE A 143 4.28 3.21 13.11
CA ILE A 143 5.08 3.25 11.88
C ILE A 143 6.51 2.80 12.18
N THR A 144 7.13 3.38 13.21
CA THR A 144 8.52 3.07 13.60
C THR A 144 8.68 1.60 13.96
N SER A 145 7.76 1.05 14.77
CA SER A 145 7.76 -0.36 15.14
C SER A 145 7.54 -1.27 13.93
N SER A 146 6.63 -0.92 13.01
CA SER A 146 6.41 -1.68 11.77
C SER A 146 7.67 -1.71 10.90
N PHE A 147 8.33 -0.57 10.73
CA PHE A 147 9.55 -0.45 9.92
C PHE A 147 10.68 -1.26 10.52
N ALA A 148 10.87 -1.18 11.84
CA ALA A 148 11.88 -1.94 12.54
C ALA A 148 11.66 -3.45 12.44
N ASN A 149 10.41 -3.91 12.52
CA ASN A 149 10.09 -5.32 12.34
C ASN A 149 10.38 -5.83 10.92
N ILE A 150 10.20 -4.98 9.90
CA ILE A 150 10.43 -5.34 8.49
C ILE A 150 11.92 -5.31 8.13
N LEU A 151 12.66 -4.30 8.62
CA LEU A 151 14.08 -4.08 8.32
C LEU A 151 15.02 -4.74 9.34
N GLY A 152 14.48 -5.32 10.41
CA GLY A 152 15.27 -5.95 11.48
C GLY A 152 16.06 -4.95 12.33
N TRP A 153 15.50 -3.77 12.57
CA TRP A 153 16.17 -2.74 13.37
C TRP A 153 16.17 -3.05 14.86
N THR A 154 17.20 -2.58 15.56
CA THR A 154 17.26 -2.61 17.03
C THR A 154 16.46 -1.46 17.65
N LYS A 155 16.28 -1.48 18.98
CA LYS A 155 15.58 -0.41 19.70
C LYS A 155 16.30 0.94 19.64
N GLU A 156 17.62 0.92 19.57
CA GLU A 156 18.45 2.11 19.37
C GLU A 156 18.18 2.71 17.98
N GLN A 157 18.08 1.87 16.95
CA GLN A 157 17.79 2.28 15.57
C GLN A 157 16.35 2.80 15.40
N GLU A 158 15.37 2.19 16.08
CA GLU A 158 14.00 2.72 16.17
C GLU A 158 13.99 4.15 16.74
N THR A 159 14.71 4.36 17.84
CA THR A 159 14.80 5.65 18.52
C THR A 159 15.48 6.69 17.63
N GLU A 160 16.58 6.30 16.99
CA GLU A 160 17.27 7.17 16.04
C GLU A 160 16.35 7.59 14.88
N PHE A 161 15.62 6.64 14.28
CA PHE A 161 14.67 6.95 13.21
C PHE A 161 13.62 7.98 13.67
N LEU A 162 13.04 7.76 14.85
CA LEU A 162 12.01 8.64 15.41
C LEU A 162 12.56 10.04 15.70
N GLU A 163 13.75 10.15 16.32
CA GLU A 163 14.42 11.43 16.55
C GLU A 163 14.70 12.18 15.24
N LYS A 164 15.17 11.47 14.21
CA LYS A 164 15.35 12.08 12.90
C LYS A 164 14.02 12.57 12.37
N MET A 165 12.94 11.80 12.45
CA MET A 165 11.63 12.22 11.94
C MET A 165 11.04 13.41 12.70
N THR A 166 11.20 13.48 14.02
CA THR A 166 10.71 14.60 14.83
C THR A 166 11.52 15.88 14.63
N ALA A 167 12.81 15.78 14.28
CA ALA A 167 13.63 16.93 13.92
C ALA A 167 13.21 17.58 12.59
N GLY A 168 13.15 18.92 12.55
CA GLY A 168 12.91 19.71 11.34
C GLY A 168 11.66 20.59 11.41
N VAL A 169 11.26 21.14 10.27
CA VAL A 169 10.10 22.03 10.13
C VAL A 169 8.92 21.25 9.53
N PRO A 170 7.73 21.28 10.15
CA PRO A 170 7.42 21.90 11.44
C PRO A 170 7.92 21.04 12.62
N PRO A 171 8.17 21.66 13.80
CA PRO A 171 8.61 20.96 15.01
C PRO A 171 7.43 20.22 15.65
N LEU A 172 6.91 19.22 14.94
CA LEU A 172 5.86 18.32 15.39
C LEU A 172 6.44 16.93 15.63
N SER A 173 5.93 16.26 16.65
CA SER A 173 6.23 14.85 16.92
C SER A 173 5.47 13.92 15.99
N GLU A 174 4.30 14.34 15.50
CA GLU A 174 3.38 13.54 14.70
C GLU A 174 2.97 14.26 13.39
N GLY A 175 2.30 13.54 12.49
CA GLY A 175 1.70 14.11 11.27
C GLY A 175 2.65 14.42 10.11
N LYS A 176 3.95 14.13 10.26
CA LYS A 176 4.97 14.29 9.19
C LYS A 176 5.21 13.04 8.35
N PHE A 177 4.56 11.94 8.71
CA PHE A 177 4.67 10.68 7.99
C PHE A 177 3.63 10.67 6.88
N TYR A 178 4.07 10.96 5.65
CA TYR A 178 3.16 10.94 4.50
C TYR A 178 2.70 9.49 4.23
N PRO A 179 1.38 9.20 4.20
CA PRO A 179 0.89 7.85 3.95
C PRO A 179 1.28 7.33 2.56
N GLY A 180 1.51 6.02 2.45
CA GLY A 180 1.83 5.38 1.19
C GLY A 180 2.84 4.25 1.32
N LYS A 181 3.20 3.69 0.16
CA LYS A 181 4.21 2.63 0.04
C LYS A 181 5.58 3.23 -0.25
N TYR A 182 6.60 2.66 0.36
CA TYR A 182 8.00 3.04 0.23
C TYR A 182 8.84 1.82 -0.04
N LEU A 183 9.65 1.85 -1.09
CA LEU A 183 10.57 0.78 -1.41
C LEU A 183 11.93 1.09 -0.80
N MET A 184 12.45 0.17 0.00
CA MET A 184 13.73 0.32 0.69
C MET A 184 14.63 -0.87 0.40
N ALA A 185 15.95 -0.67 0.47
CA ALA A 185 16.90 -1.77 0.57
C ALA A 185 16.64 -2.55 1.86
N SER A 186 16.88 -3.87 1.85
CA SER A 186 16.60 -4.72 3.01
C SER A 186 17.45 -4.39 4.24
N ASP A 187 18.62 -3.77 4.03
CA ASP A 187 19.57 -3.31 5.05
C ASP A 187 19.55 -1.78 5.22
N ALA A 188 18.48 -1.11 4.75
CA ALA A 188 18.37 0.34 4.82
C ALA A 188 18.51 0.86 6.26
N SER A 189 19.44 1.78 6.44
CA SER A 189 19.71 2.44 7.73
C SER A 189 18.54 3.37 8.14
N PRO A 190 18.29 3.58 9.46
CA PRO A 190 17.33 4.56 9.97
C PRO A 190 17.37 5.93 9.30
N GLN A 191 18.57 6.45 9.06
CA GLN A 191 18.81 7.78 8.50
C GLN A 191 18.37 7.86 7.04
N THR A 192 18.73 6.85 6.24
CA THR A 192 18.30 6.75 4.84
C THR A 192 16.79 6.68 4.72
N VAL A 193 16.13 5.86 5.53
CA VAL A 193 14.66 5.76 5.53
C VAL A 193 14.02 7.09 5.93
N ALA A 194 14.54 7.73 7.00
CA ALA A 194 14.04 9.03 7.44
C ALA A 194 14.19 10.12 6.36
N LEU A 195 15.30 10.12 5.61
CA LEU A 195 15.52 11.06 4.50
C LEU A 195 14.48 10.86 3.40
N ILE A 196 14.20 9.62 3.00
CA ILE A 196 13.22 9.32 1.94
C ILE A 196 11.81 9.72 2.38
N VAL A 197 11.41 9.36 3.60
CA VAL A 197 10.08 9.71 4.13
C VAL A 197 9.92 11.24 4.24
N LYS A 198 10.94 11.94 4.76
CA LYS A 198 10.95 13.41 4.80
C LYS A 198 10.92 14.05 3.43
N SER A 199 11.66 13.49 2.47
CA SER A 199 11.69 14.00 1.10
C SER A 199 10.29 13.95 0.49
N ARG A 200 9.56 12.85 0.69
CA ARG A 200 8.18 12.73 0.24
C ARG A 200 7.24 13.71 0.94
N PHE A 201 7.35 13.86 2.26
CA PHE A 201 6.56 14.88 2.97
C PHE A 201 6.85 16.29 2.43
N LYS A 202 8.12 16.60 2.15
CA LYS A 202 8.51 17.88 1.57
C LYS A 202 7.95 18.07 0.16
N SER A 203 8.03 17.05 -0.69
CA SER A 203 7.56 17.14 -2.08
C SER A 203 6.05 17.24 -2.17
N GLU A 204 5.32 16.53 -1.31
CA GLU A 204 3.85 16.48 -1.38
C GLU A 204 3.16 17.60 -0.60
N ILE A 205 3.74 18.02 0.53
CA ILE A 205 3.11 18.98 1.45
C ILE A 205 3.86 20.32 1.45
N LEU A 206 5.13 20.33 1.87
CA LEU A 206 5.86 21.59 2.10
C LEU A 206 6.02 22.41 0.83
N SER A 207 6.20 21.75 -0.33
CA SER A 207 6.38 22.40 -1.61
C SER A 207 5.16 23.21 -2.08
N ARG A 208 3.98 22.93 -1.52
CA ARG A 208 2.68 23.52 -1.88
C ARG A 208 2.18 24.55 -0.87
N TYR A 209 2.90 24.71 0.24
CA TYR A 209 2.63 25.68 1.30
C TYR A 209 3.42 26.96 1.03
N ASN A 210 2.78 27.94 0.37
CA ASN A 210 3.39 29.24 0.11
C ASN A 210 3.13 30.21 1.28
N ASP A 211 3.80 31.38 1.25
CA ASP A 211 3.69 32.39 2.32
C ASP A 211 2.25 32.89 2.54
N GLU A 212 1.44 32.95 1.47
CA GLU A 212 0.04 33.35 1.54
C GLU A 212 -0.79 32.34 2.34
N ILE A 213 -0.64 31.04 2.06
CA ILE A 213 -1.30 29.97 2.79
C ILE A 213 -0.81 29.94 4.23
N GLU A 214 0.50 29.99 4.46
CA GLU A 214 1.09 29.98 5.81
C GLU A 214 0.59 31.15 6.66
N SER A 215 0.38 32.32 6.05
CA SER A 215 -0.19 33.50 6.74
C SER A 215 -1.69 33.36 7.06
N THR A 216 -2.42 32.54 6.30
CA THR A 216 -3.86 32.32 6.50
C THR A 216 -4.12 31.19 7.48
N ILE A 217 -3.45 30.05 7.28
CA ILE A 217 -3.53 28.87 8.14
C ILE A 217 -2.10 28.31 8.29
N PRO A 218 -1.45 28.46 9.45
CA PRO A 218 -0.10 27.94 9.65
C PRO A 218 -0.03 26.44 9.43
N LEU A 219 1.05 25.95 8.80
CA LEU A 219 1.24 24.53 8.50
C LEU A 219 1.09 23.65 9.75
N ARG A 220 1.57 24.14 10.89
CA ARG A 220 1.47 23.44 12.17
C ARG A 220 0.02 23.11 12.52
N ASP A 221 -0.85 24.11 12.47
CA ASP A 221 -2.26 23.99 12.84
C ASP A 221 -2.99 23.11 11.83
N THR A 222 -2.67 23.26 10.53
CA THR A 222 -3.19 22.40 9.47
C THR A 222 -2.88 20.93 9.69
N ILE A 223 -1.64 20.57 10.06
CA ILE A 223 -1.28 19.17 10.34
C ILE A 223 -2.03 18.64 11.56
N ILE A 224 -2.19 19.46 12.61
CA ILE A 224 -2.95 19.08 13.80
C ILE A 224 -4.41 18.82 13.42
N ILE A 225 -5.06 19.76 12.72
CA ILE A 225 -6.46 19.64 12.29
C ILE A 225 -6.63 18.43 11.37
N ALA A 226 -5.74 18.24 10.39
CA ALA A 226 -5.78 17.09 9.50
C ALA A 226 -5.66 15.76 10.27
N SER A 227 -4.79 15.69 11.28
CA SER A 227 -4.66 14.49 12.12
C SER A 227 -5.92 14.18 12.95
N LEU A 228 -6.64 15.22 13.38
CA LEU A 228 -7.90 15.08 14.09
C LEU A 228 -9.00 14.61 13.14
N ILE A 229 -9.16 15.27 11.99
CA ILE A 229 -10.13 14.90 10.96
C ILE A 229 -9.93 13.44 10.53
N GLU A 230 -8.69 13.05 10.23
CA GLU A 230 -8.38 11.67 9.81
C GLU A 230 -8.75 10.63 10.89
N ARG A 231 -8.75 11.00 12.18
CA ARG A 231 -9.10 10.07 13.26
C ARG A 231 -10.59 10.00 13.55
N GLU A 232 -11.32 11.09 13.33
CA GLU A 232 -12.76 11.18 13.60
C GLU A 232 -13.61 10.80 12.39
N ALA A 233 -13.12 11.06 11.17
CA ALA A 233 -13.87 10.81 9.96
C ALA A 233 -13.93 9.33 9.59
N TYR A 234 -15.12 8.89 9.21
CA TYR A 234 -15.35 7.51 8.79
C TYR A 234 -14.84 7.24 7.37
N ASP A 235 -15.04 8.19 6.44
CA ASP A 235 -14.61 8.10 5.05
C ASP A 235 -14.20 9.46 4.46
N PHE A 236 -13.81 9.48 3.18
CA PHE A 236 -13.32 10.69 2.52
C PHE A 236 -14.38 11.78 2.36
N GLU A 237 -15.66 11.42 2.17
CA GLU A 237 -16.71 12.43 2.03
C GLU A 237 -17.01 13.09 3.38
N ASP A 238 -16.89 12.35 4.48
CA ASP A 238 -17.01 12.88 5.85
C ASP A 238 -15.85 13.82 6.24
N MET A 239 -14.69 13.68 5.60
CA MET A 239 -13.54 14.59 5.81
C MET A 239 -13.70 15.96 5.14
N ARG A 240 -14.65 16.11 4.21
CA ARG A 240 -14.78 17.29 3.34
C ARG A 240 -15.63 18.38 3.96
#